data_AF-B2VB75-F1
#
_entry.id   AF-B2VB75-F1
#
_cell.length_a   1.000
_cell.length_b   1.000
_cell.length_c   1.000
_cell.angle_alpha   90.00
_cell.angle_beta   90.00
_cell.angle_gamma   90.00
#
_symmetry.space_group_name_H-M   'P 1'
#
loop_
_entity.id
_entity.type
_entity.pdbx_description
1 polymer ?
#
loop_
_entity_poly.entity_id
_entity_poly.type
_entity_poly.pdbx_seq_one_letter_code
_entity_poly.pdbx_strand_id
1 'polypeptide(L)'
;MIIANSLNVPFAPSPESQNDILRVLGEYTFIRLHNGDEAFFHHGNWITGTGASCGEPSVLELAQSMARAGCKSLRCVEIAVPDDRNWCWNDVVTQLVRASFTRQVRGELTVTASNNTRHGRGMHVCCDPLLSGINNNLWFPLNPAEDWHAGIERVLTMNGVAENVVRLEPLQDGTEYTDFKVIYNQKICA
;
A
#
# COMPACT_ATOMS: atom_id res chain seq x y z
N MET A 1 -28.70 -40.31 13.48
CA MET A 1 -28.61 -38.84 13.48
C MET A 1 -27.13 -38.50 13.30
N ILE A 2 -26.72 -38.14 12.09
CA ILE A 2 -25.30 -37.90 11.76
C ILE A 2 -25.01 -36.42 12.00
N ILE A 3 -24.12 -36.14 12.95
CA ILE A 3 -23.61 -34.80 13.21
C ILE A 3 -22.52 -34.56 12.17
N ALA A 4 -22.78 -33.71 11.17
CA ALA A 4 -21.77 -33.30 10.22
C ALA A 4 -20.84 -32.27 10.88
N ASN A 5 -19.59 -32.67 11.12
CA ASN A 5 -18.50 -31.77 11.45
C ASN A 5 -18.28 -30.79 10.29
N SER A 6 -18.57 -29.52 10.51
CA SER A 6 -18.12 -28.42 9.66
C SER A 6 -16.66 -28.10 9.99
N LEU A 7 -15.73 -28.86 9.40
CA LEU A 7 -14.31 -28.54 9.37
C LEU A 7 -13.84 -28.49 7.92
N ASN A 8 -13.03 -27.47 7.63
CA ASN A 8 -12.39 -27.12 6.35
C ASN A 8 -13.28 -26.44 5.31
N VAL A 9 -13.61 -25.17 5.56
CA VAL A 9 -13.61 -24.20 4.46
C VAL A 9 -12.15 -23.93 4.12
N PRO A 10 -11.68 -24.15 2.88
CA PRO A 10 -10.34 -23.70 2.48
C PRO A 10 -10.27 -22.19 2.72
N PHE A 11 -9.35 -21.76 3.58
CA PHE A 11 -9.00 -20.35 3.67
C PHE A 11 -8.39 -19.97 2.33
N ALA A 12 -9.22 -19.52 1.39
CA ALA A 12 -8.71 -18.84 0.21
C ALA A 12 -7.93 -17.62 0.74
N PRO A 13 -6.63 -17.49 0.45
CA PRO A 13 -5.92 -16.28 0.83
C PRO A 13 -6.70 -15.10 0.24
N SER A 14 -6.98 -14.10 1.09
CA SER A 14 -7.59 -12.86 0.63
C SER A 14 -6.77 -12.31 -0.54
N PRO A 15 -7.39 -11.81 -1.61
CA PRO A 15 -6.67 -11.20 -2.71
C PRO A 15 -5.71 -10.13 -2.18
N GLU A 16 -4.49 -10.13 -2.68
CA GLU A 16 -3.43 -9.22 -2.27
C GLU A 16 -3.90 -7.78 -2.55
N SER A 17 -3.89 -6.93 -1.51
CA SER A 17 -4.30 -5.54 -1.70
C SER A 17 -3.24 -4.79 -2.53
N GLN A 18 -3.65 -3.73 -3.24
CA GLN A 18 -2.69 -2.87 -3.95
C GLN A 18 -1.60 -2.33 -3.01
N ASN A 19 -1.93 -2.13 -1.73
CA ASN A 19 -0.97 -1.70 -0.72
C ASN A 19 0.05 -2.78 -0.38
N ASP A 20 -0.35 -4.06 -0.35
CA ASP A 20 0.59 -5.17 -0.16
C ASP A 20 1.57 -5.26 -1.33
N ILE A 21 1.08 -5.08 -2.56
CA ILE A 21 1.91 -5.04 -3.77
C ILE A 21 2.88 -3.87 -3.72
N LEU A 22 2.39 -2.66 -3.45
CA LEU A 22 3.21 -1.45 -3.35
C LEU A 22 4.25 -1.54 -2.24
N ARG A 23 3.93 -2.19 -1.12
CA ARG A 23 4.87 -2.39 -0.01
C ARG A 23 6.00 -3.35 -0.36
N VAL A 24 5.72 -4.36 -1.18
CA VAL A 24 6.67 -5.41 -1.56
C VAL A 24 7.51 -4.99 -2.75
N LEU A 25 6.91 -4.37 -3.76
CA LEU A 25 7.60 -3.91 -4.95
C LEU A 25 8.23 -2.53 -4.70
N GLY A 26 7.49 -1.61 -4.09
CA GLY A 26 7.86 -0.21 -4.02
C GLY A 26 7.41 0.54 -5.27
N GLU A 27 7.93 1.76 -5.43
CA GLU A 27 7.54 2.66 -6.51
C GLU A 27 8.08 2.20 -7.87
N TYR A 28 9.37 1.84 -7.93
CA TYR A 28 10.04 1.37 -9.15
C TYR A 28 10.66 0.01 -8.89
N THR A 29 10.23 -1.02 -9.63
CA THR A 29 10.73 -2.39 -9.43
C THR A 29 11.09 -3.06 -10.74
N PHE A 30 12.30 -3.58 -10.80
CA PHE A 30 12.79 -4.46 -11.84
C PHE A 30 12.86 -5.89 -11.28
N ILE A 31 12.23 -6.83 -11.98
CA ILE A 31 12.24 -8.25 -11.64
C ILE A 31 12.93 -9.00 -12.77
N ARG A 32 13.91 -9.84 -12.41
CA ARG A 32 14.53 -10.81 -13.32
C ARG A 32 14.27 -12.22 -12.81
N LEU A 33 13.76 -13.08 -13.68
CA LEU A 33 13.63 -14.50 -13.41
C LEU A 33 14.95 -15.21 -13.77
N HIS A 34 15.24 -16.34 -13.13
CA HIS A 34 16.47 -17.12 -13.38
C HIS A 34 16.58 -17.67 -14.82
N ASN A 35 15.48 -17.78 -15.57
CA ASN A 35 15.51 -18.10 -17.00
C ASN A 35 15.91 -16.90 -17.88
N GLY A 36 16.10 -15.72 -17.30
CA GLY A 36 16.45 -14.47 -17.97
C GLY A 36 15.26 -13.61 -18.36
N ASP A 37 14.02 -14.02 -18.11
CA ASP A 37 12.85 -13.17 -18.37
C ASP A 37 12.85 -11.97 -17.42
N GLU A 38 12.55 -10.79 -17.94
CA GLU A 38 12.60 -9.55 -17.18
C GLU A 38 11.27 -8.79 -17.26
N ALA A 39 10.91 -8.11 -16.18
CA ALA A 39 9.80 -7.18 -16.16
C ALA A 39 10.11 -5.95 -15.32
N PHE A 40 9.49 -4.85 -15.73
CA PHE A 40 9.52 -3.58 -15.02
C PHE A 40 8.12 -3.17 -14.58
N PHE A 41 8.02 -2.80 -13.31
CA PHE A 41 6.81 -2.37 -12.64
C PHE A 41 6.96 -0.95 -12.09
N HIS A 42 5.88 -0.18 -12.18
CA HIS A 42 5.77 1.16 -11.61
C HIS A 42 4.48 1.27 -10.77
N HIS A 43 4.62 1.61 -9.49
CA HIS A 43 3.53 1.61 -8.51
C HIS A 43 2.74 0.28 -8.48
N GLY A 44 3.45 -0.84 -8.58
CA GLY A 44 2.85 -2.18 -8.62
C GLY A 44 2.14 -2.54 -9.93
N ASN A 45 2.11 -1.64 -10.91
CA ASN A 45 1.54 -1.90 -12.23
C ASN A 45 2.62 -2.38 -13.18
N TRP A 46 2.30 -3.40 -13.98
CA TRP A 46 3.19 -3.87 -15.05
C TRP A 46 3.29 -2.82 -16.15
N ILE A 47 4.52 -2.48 -16.55
CA ILE A 47 4.78 -1.51 -17.61
C ILE A 47 5.26 -2.21 -18.88
N THR A 48 6.27 -3.06 -18.74
CA THR A 48 6.88 -3.79 -19.87
C THR A 48 7.68 -4.97 -19.37
N GLY A 49 8.05 -5.88 -20.27
CA GLY A 49 8.93 -6.99 -20.00
C GLY A 49 9.54 -7.54 -21.29
N THR A 50 10.58 -8.34 -21.14
CA THR A 50 11.29 -9.02 -22.23
C THR A 50 11.47 -10.48 -21.87
N GLY A 51 11.31 -11.36 -22.85
CA GLY A 51 11.61 -12.78 -22.71
C GLY A 51 13.05 -13.06 -23.10
N ALA A 52 13.75 -13.90 -22.33
CA ALA A 52 15.14 -14.26 -22.60
C ALA A 52 15.36 -14.84 -24.01
N SER A 53 14.34 -15.55 -24.52
CA SER A 53 14.36 -16.17 -25.84
C SER A 53 14.06 -15.22 -27.00
N CYS A 54 13.58 -14.01 -26.73
CA CYS A 54 13.09 -13.09 -27.77
C CYS A 54 14.20 -12.24 -28.41
N GLY A 55 15.41 -12.20 -27.81
CA GLY A 55 16.51 -11.35 -28.29
C GLY A 55 16.25 -9.84 -28.15
N GLU A 56 15.19 -9.47 -27.44
CA GLU A 56 14.85 -8.08 -27.13
C GLU A 56 15.83 -7.50 -26.10
N PRO A 57 16.11 -6.18 -26.16
CA PRO A 57 16.98 -5.54 -25.19
C PRO A 57 16.40 -5.63 -23.78
N SER A 58 17.29 -5.69 -22.79
CA SER A 58 16.92 -5.68 -21.37
C SER A 58 16.09 -4.45 -21.02
N VAL A 59 15.05 -4.65 -20.20
CA VAL A 59 14.22 -3.53 -19.69
C VAL A 59 14.89 -2.80 -18.50
N LEU A 60 16.07 -3.24 -18.08
CA LEU A 60 16.80 -2.66 -16.95
C LEU A 60 17.19 -1.20 -17.18
N GLU A 61 17.67 -0.84 -18.37
CA GLU A 61 18.08 0.55 -18.66
C GLU A 61 16.89 1.51 -18.63
N LEU A 62 15.73 1.06 -19.12
CA LEU A 62 14.47 1.81 -19.03
C LEU A 62 14.07 2.00 -17.57
N ALA A 63 14.06 0.92 -16.78
CA ALA A 63 13.71 0.96 -15.36
C ALA A 63 14.61 1.92 -14.58
N GLN A 64 15.93 1.88 -14.83
CA GLN A 64 16.91 2.79 -14.22
C GLN A 64 16.66 4.25 -14.63
N SER A 65 16.39 4.49 -15.91
CA SER A 65 16.12 5.83 -16.43
C SER A 65 14.86 6.43 -15.83
N MET A 66 13.79 5.64 -15.71
CA MET A 66 12.54 6.09 -15.09
C MET A 66 12.68 6.36 -13.59
N ALA A 67 13.39 5.49 -12.85
CA ALA A 67 13.65 5.72 -11.43
C ALA A 67 14.50 6.98 -11.21
N ARG A 68 15.54 7.20 -12.04
CA ARG A 68 16.35 8.43 -12.01
C ARG A 68 15.54 9.68 -12.33
N ALA A 69 14.67 9.62 -13.34
CA ALA A 69 13.79 10.73 -13.69
C ALA A 69 12.81 11.08 -12.54
N GLY A 70 12.37 10.08 -11.77
CA GLY A 70 11.58 10.28 -10.55
C GLY A 70 12.37 10.68 -9.32
N CYS A 71 13.71 10.78 -9.40
CA CYS A 71 14.61 10.93 -8.25
C CYS A 71 14.40 9.86 -7.16
N LYS A 72 14.03 8.63 -7.56
CA LYS A 72 13.77 7.49 -6.67
C LYS A 72 14.78 6.37 -6.88
N SER A 73 14.83 5.47 -5.90
CA SER A 73 15.63 4.25 -6.00
C SER A 73 14.89 3.18 -6.81
N LEU A 74 15.63 2.45 -7.65
CA LEU A 74 15.11 1.26 -8.34
C LEU A 74 15.32 0.04 -7.44
N ARG A 75 14.26 -0.69 -7.14
CA ARG A 75 14.34 -2.01 -6.50
C ARG A 75 14.64 -3.06 -7.57
N CYS A 76 15.66 -3.88 -7.34
CA CYS A 76 15.99 -5.01 -8.21
C CYS A 76 15.75 -6.31 -7.45
N VAL A 77 15.01 -7.24 -8.06
CA VAL A 77 14.67 -8.55 -7.48
C VAL A 77 15.02 -9.63 -8.49
N GLU A 78 15.71 -10.67 -8.02
CA GLU A 78 16.05 -11.85 -8.81
C GLU A 78 15.50 -13.11 -8.14
N ILE A 79 14.71 -13.89 -8.87
CA ILE A 79 13.95 -15.03 -8.33
C ILE A 79 13.82 -16.18 -9.33
N ALA A 80 13.47 -17.37 -8.82
CA ALA A 80 13.17 -18.52 -9.66
C ALA A 80 11.92 -18.30 -10.52
N VAL A 81 11.89 -18.99 -11.66
CA VAL A 81 10.69 -19.08 -12.49
C VAL A 81 9.61 -19.83 -11.70
N PRO A 82 8.35 -19.36 -11.71
CA PRO A 82 7.25 -20.13 -11.14
C PRO A 82 7.16 -21.55 -11.72
N ASP A 83 6.80 -22.53 -10.89
CA ASP A 83 6.66 -23.93 -11.30
C ASP A 83 5.50 -24.16 -12.29
N ASP A 84 4.50 -23.28 -12.27
CA ASP A 84 3.36 -23.32 -13.18
C ASP A 84 3.83 -22.99 -14.60
N ARG A 85 3.51 -23.86 -15.57
CA ARG A 85 3.87 -23.66 -16.99
C ARG A 85 3.11 -22.49 -17.64
N ASN A 86 1.96 -22.11 -17.09
CA ASN A 86 1.10 -21.05 -17.59
C ASN A 86 1.15 -19.80 -16.70
N TRP A 87 2.27 -19.61 -15.99
CA TRP A 87 2.45 -18.45 -15.12
C TRP A 87 2.33 -17.12 -15.88
N CYS A 88 1.89 -16.09 -15.17
CA CYS A 88 1.94 -14.71 -15.62
C CYS A 88 2.65 -13.83 -14.58
N TRP A 89 3.02 -12.61 -14.98
CA TRP A 89 3.70 -11.65 -14.10
C TRP A 89 2.91 -11.33 -12.81
N ASN A 90 1.58 -11.43 -12.83
CA ASN A 90 0.77 -11.28 -11.61
C ASN A 90 1.00 -12.41 -10.61
N ASP A 91 1.25 -13.64 -11.07
CA ASP A 91 1.56 -14.77 -10.18
C ASP A 91 2.91 -14.57 -9.51
N VAL A 92 3.89 -14.03 -10.25
CA VAL A 92 5.20 -13.66 -9.71
C VAL A 92 5.07 -12.61 -8.60
N VAL A 93 4.30 -11.55 -8.84
CA VAL A 93 4.04 -10.51 -7.83
C VAL A 93 3.32 -11.09 -6.62
N THR A 94 2.32 -11.93 -6.83
CA THR A 94 1.58 -12.64 -5.78
C THR A 94 2.52 -13.47 -4.91
N GLN A 95 3.43 -14.24 -5.52
CA GLN A 95 4.42 -15.03 -4.79
C GLN A 95 5.37 -14.15 -3.99
N LEU A 96 5.86 -13.04 -4.55
CA LEU A 96 6.70 -12.08 -3.83
C LEU A 96 5.98 -11.48 -2.63
N VAL A 97 4.71 -11.10 -2.79
CA VAL A 97 3.90 -10.57 -1.70
C VAL A 97 3.73 -11.61 -0.60
N ARG A 98 3.39 -12.84 -0.95
CA ARG A 98 3.20 -13.94 0.01
C ARG A 98 4.49 -14.38 0.69
N ALA A 99 5.62 -14.31 0.00
CA ALA A 99 6.94 -14.64 0.54
C ALA A 99 7.51 -13.50 1.39
N SER A 100 6.99 -12.28 1.27
CA SER A 100 7.49 -11.14 2.03
C SER A 100 7.25 -11.34 3.53
N PHE A 101 8.32 -11.19 4.33
CA PHE A 101 8.16 -11.16 5.77
C PHE A 101 7.53 -9.82 6.16
N THR A 102 6.29 -9.88 6.62
CA THR A 102 5.54 -8.71 7.05
C THR A 102 5.62 -8.59 8.57
N ARG A 103 6.00 -7.42 9.07
CA ARG A 103 5.92 -7.10 10.49
C ARG A 103 4.85 -6.03 10.69
N GLN A 104 3.97 -6.25 11.67
CA GLN A 104 3.11 -5.18 12.16
C GLN A 104 3.93 -4.24 13.05
N VAL A 105 3.86 -2.96 12.75
CA VAL A 105 4.49 -1.90 13.54
C VAL A 105 3.46 -0.83 13.89
N ARG A 106 3.79 -0.03 14.91
CA ARG A 106 3.00 1.14 15.27
C ARG A 106 3.50 2.37 14.52
N GLY A 107 2.58 3.03 13.84
CA GLY A 107 2.78 4.36 13.27
C GLY A 107 2.12 5.42 14.15
N GLU A 108 2.59 6.65 14.01
CA GLU A 108 1.96 7.84 14.58
C GLU A 108 1.90 8.95 13.53
N LEU A 109 0.80 9.72 13.55
CA LEU A 109 0.64 10.92 12.73
C LEU A 109 -0.29 11.91 13.43
N THR A 110 -0.33 13.14 12.93
CA THR A 110 -1.23 14.18 13.44
C THR A 110 -2.37 14.44 12.46
N VAL A 111 -3.58 14.58 12.98
CA VAL A 111 -4.78 14.93 12.22
C VAL A 111 -5.44 16.15 12.82
N THR A 112 -5.70 17.16 12.00
CA THR A 112 -6.60 18.27 12.34
C THR A 112 -8.01 17.91 11.89
N ALA A 113 -8.96 17.91 12.82
CA ALA A 113 -10.36 17.63 12.56
C ALA A 113 -11.21 18.87 12.83
N SER A 114 -12.21 19.13 11.98
CA SER A 114 -13.12 20.26 12.16
C SER A 114 -14.53 19.93 11.71
N ASN A 115 -15.51 20.44 12.46
CA ASN A 115 -16.93 20.41 12.06
C ASN A 115 -17.31 21.58 11.15
N ASN A 116 -16.45 22.60 11.03
CA ASN A 116 -16.78 23.90 10.46
C ASN A 116 -16.03 24.17 9.14
N THR A 117 -15.64 23.14 8.40
CA THR A 117 -15.07 23.38 7.06
C THR A 117 -16.14 23.92 6.12
N ARG A 118 -15.73 24.52 5.01
CA ARG A 118 -16.64 25.05 3.97
C ARG A 118 -17.66 24.03 3.43
N HIS A 119 -17.42 22.73 3.62
CA HIS A 119 -18.28 21.62 3.17
C HIS A 119 -18.73 20.72 4.34
N GLY A 120 -18.65 21.21 5.58
CA GLY A 120 -19.07 20.50 6.78
C GLY A 120 -17.91 19.81 7.49
N ARG A 121 -18.15 18.60 8.01
CA ARG A 121 -17.16 17.87 8.81
C ARG A 121 -16.03 17.34 7.94
N GLY A 122 -14.78 17.54 8.37
CA GLY A 122 -13.62 17.05 7.64
C GLY A 122 -12.38 16.89 8.49
N MET A 123 -11.38 16.25 7.91
CA MET A 123 -10.06 16.06 8.49
C MET A 123 -8.94 16.42 7.51
N HIS A 124 -7.82 16.86 8.06
CA HIS A 124 -6.56 17.06 7.35
C HIS A 124 -5.46 16.25 8.04
N VAL A 125 -4.69 15.49 7.28
CA VAL A 125 -3.53 14.76 7.79
C VAL A 125 -2.29 15.63 7.66
N CYS A 126 -1.68 15.97 8.79
CA CYS A 126 -0.54 16.86 8.83
C CYS A 126 0.74 16.12 8.42
N CYS A 127 1.49 16.71 7.48
CA CYS A 127 2.83 16.26 7.11
C CYS A 127 2.94 14.81 6.61
N ASP A 128 1.85 14.21 6.14
CA ASP A 128 1.86 12.89 5.51
C ASP A 128 2.15 12.99 4.00
N PRO A 129 3.16 12.29 3.45
CA PRO A 129 3.53 12.40 2.04
C PRO A 129 2.42 12.12 1.03
N LEU A 130 1.41 11.33 1.41
CA LEU A 130 0.29 10.95 0.55
C LEU A 130 -0.95 11.81 0.83
N LEU A 131 -1.30 11.99 2.11
CA LEU A 131 -2.58 12.54 2.55
C LEU A 131 -2.54 14.04 2.85
N SER A 132 -1.38 14.68 2.95
CA SER A 132 -1.32 16.14 3.11
C SER A 132 -1.52 16.89 1.79
N GLY A 133 -1.25 16.23 0.66
CA GLY A 133 -1.24 16.83 -0.68
C GLY A 133 -0.04 17.75 -0.92
N ILE A 134 0.16 18.17 -2.18
CA ILE A 134 1.37 18.91 -2.61
C ILE A 134 1.57 20.26 -1.89
N ASN A 135 0.49 20.87 -1.41
CA ASN A 135 0.51 22.12 -0.66
C ASN A 135 0.30 21.93 0.85
N ASN A 136 0.34 20.69 1.35
CA ASN A 136 0.06 20.33 2.75
C ASN A 136 -1.30 20.84 3.26
N ASN A 137 -2.33 20.90 2.41
CA ASN A 137 -3.65 21.41 2.78
C ASN A 137 -4.78 20.60 2.10
N LEU A 138 -4.60 19.30 1.95
CA LEU A 138 -5.66 18.39 1.50
C LEU A 138 -6.61 18.05 2.67
N TRP A 139 -7.91 18.18 2.40
CA TRP A 139 -8.97 17.87 3.36
C TRP A 139 -9.86 16.74 2.86
N PHE A 140 -10.16 15.79 3.75
CA PHE A 140 -11.06 14.68 3.51
C PHE A 140 -12.39 14.94 4.20
N PRO A 141 -13.53 14.86 3.49
CA PRO A 141 -14.84 14.96 4.12
C PRO A 141 -15.11 13.73 4.98
N LEU A 142 -15.67 13.95 6.17
CA LEU A 142 -16.09 12.89 7.09
C LEU A 142 -17.62 12.89 7.23
N ASN A 143 -18.19 11.72 7.49
CA ASN A 143 -19.62 11.60 7.70
C ASN A 143 -19.97 12.23 9.06
N PRO A 144 -20.90 13.20 9.12
CA PRO A 144 -21.31 13.80 10.39
C PRO A 144 -21.90 12.78 11.38
N ALA A 145 -22.46 11.66 10.89
CA ALA A 145 -23.05 10.61 11.71
C ALA A 145 -22.04 9.63 12.32
N GLU A 146 -20.80 9.57 11.81
CA GLU A 146 -19.75 8.70 12.36
C GLU A 146 -18.95 9.43 13.44
N ASP A 147 -18.31 8.75 14.39
CA ASP A 147 -17.40 9.42 15.32
C ASP A 147 -16.04 9.73 14.66
N TRP A 148 -15.20 10.53 15.33
CA TRP A 148 -13.89 10.91 14.77
C TRP A 148 -13.00 9.68 14.52
N HIS A 149 -13.08 8.66 15.38
CA HIS A 149 -12.24 7.47 15.26
C HIS A 149 -12.60 6.69 13.99
N ALA A 150 -13.88 6.39 13.78
CA ALA A 150 -14.37 5.68 12.61
C ALA A 150 -14.06 6.44 11.31
N GLY A 151 -14.28 7.76 11.28
CA GLY A 151 -14.00 8.57 10.11
C GLY A 151 -12.52 8.63 9.75
N ILE A 152 -11.65 8.87 10.76
CA ILE A 152 -10.20 8.90 10.57
C ILE A 152 -9.67 7.52 10.15
N GLU A 153 -10.09 6.46 10.83
CA GLU A 153 -9.69 5.09 10.48
C GLU A 153 -10.08 4.75 9.04
N ARG A 154 -11.29 5.08 8.63
CA ARG A 154 -11.76 4.84 7.26
C ARG A 154 -10.89 5.56 6.24
N VAL A 155 -10.53 6.83 6.45
CA VAL A 155 -9.64 7.56 5.53
C VAL A 155 -8.24 6.92 5.49
N LEU A 156 -7.65 6.60 6.65
CA LEU A 156 -6.30 6.02 6.69
C LEU A 156 -6.24 4.61 6.07
N THR A 157 -7.25 3.79 6.31
CA THR A 157 -7.34 2.42 5.76
C THR A 157 -7.63 2.42 4.27
N MET A 158 -8.56 3.25 3.80
CA MET A 158 -8.87 3.38 2.37
C MET A 158 -7.66 3.84 1.55
N ASN A 159 -6.77 4.63 2.15
CA ASN A 159 -5.56 5.12 1.47
C ASN A 159 -4.30 4.30 1.79
N GLY A 160 -4.43 3.16 2.48
CA GLY A 160 -3.31 2.25 2.74
C GLY A 160 -2.27 2.72 3.75
N VAL A 161 -2.58 3.78 4.50
CA VAL A 161 -1.68 4.29 5.55
C VAL A 161 -1.77 3.42 6.80
N ALA A 162 -2.96 2.93 7.14
CA ALA A 162 -3.19 2.11 8.32
C ALA A 162 -3.93 0.82 7.97
N GLU A 163 -3.65 -0.24 8.74
CA GLU A 163 -4.51 -1.42 8.83
C GLU A 163 -5.74 -1.11 9.68
N ASN A 164 -5.52 -0.39 10.78
CA ASN A 164 -6.56 0.12 11.66
C ASN A 164 -5.97 1.21 12.57
N VAL A 165 -6.83 2.08 13.09
CA VAL A 165 -6.49 3.03 14.15
C VAL A 165 -6.68 2.34 15.49
N VAL A 166 -5.77 2.60 16.42
CA VAL A 166 -5.82 1.99 17.75
C VAL A 166 -6.35 2.96 18.79
N ARG A 167 -5.96 4.23 18.67
CA ARG A 167 -6.53 5.29 19.48
C ARG A 167 -6.22 6.66 18.89
N LEU A 168 -7.06 7.61 19.30
CA LEU A 168 -6.85 9.03 19.12
C LEU A 168 -6.50 9.65 20.47
N GLU A 169 -5.44 10.44 20.51
CA GLU A 169 -5.06 11.25 21.66
C GLU A 169 -5.26 12.72 21.29
N PRO A 170 -6.17 13.46 21.96
CA PRO A 170 -6.33 14.89 21.68
C PRO A 170 -5.06 15.64 22.10
N LEU A 171 -4.48 16.38 21.16
CA LEU A 171 -3.32 17.24 21.38
C LEU A 171 -3.75 18.66 21.74
N GLN A 172 -4.72 19.18 20.99
CA GLN A 172 -5.30 20.49 21.19
C GLN A 172 -6.78 20.44 20.87
N ASP A 173 -7.61 20.92 21.78
CA ASP A 173 -9.05 21.02 21.58
C ASP A 173 -9.43 22.52 21.50
N GLY A 174 -9.45 23.02 20.27
CA GLY A 174 -9.86 24.39 19.96
C GLY A 174 -11.36 24.47 19.70
N THR A 175 -11.89 25.70 19.67
CA THR A 175 -13.31 25.94 19.37
C THR A 175 -13.70 25.63 17.92
N GLU A 176 -12.75 25.71 16.99
CA GLU A 176 -13.00 25.50 15.55
C GLU A 176 -12.39 24.21 14.99
N TYR A 177 -11.33 23.71 15.62
CA TYR A 177 -10.62 22.51 15.22
C TYR A 177 -10.06 21.79 16.45
N THR A 178 -9.98 20.47 16.32
CA THR A 178 -9.35 19.58 17.30
C THR A 178 -8.22 18.84 16.61
N ASP A 179 -7.02 18.91 17.17
CA ASP A 179 -5.87 18.15 16.71
C ASP A 179 -5.75 16.85 17.48
N PHE A 180 -5.60 15.74 16.75
CA PHE A 180 -5.42 14.41 17.30
C PHE A 180 -4.05 13.88 16.92
N LYS A 181 -3.34 13.29 17.88
CA LYS A 181 -2.31 12.30 17.61
C LYS A 181 -3.00 10.95 17.37
N VAL A 182 -2.81 10.41 16.17
CA VAL A 182 -3.40 9.14 15.76
C VAL A 182 -2.34 8.05 15.91
N ILE A 183 -2.63 7.04 16.72
CA ILE A 183 -1.80 5.85 16.85
C ILE A 183 -2.45 4.73 16.05
N TYR A 184 -1.74 4.18 15.07
CA TYR A 184 -2.29 3.18 14.14
C TYR A 184 -1.37 1.98 13.96
N ASN A 185 -1.92 0.88 13.47
CA ASN A 185 -1.18 -0.29 13.04
C ASN A 185 -0.89 -0.18 11.55
N GLN A 186 0.31 -0.54 11.13
CA GLN A 186 0.66 -0.71 9.71
C GLN A 186 1.49 -1.97 9.51
N LYS A 187 1.37 -2.59 8.34
CA LYS A 187 2.29 -3.65 7.91
C LYS A 187 3.46 -3.01 7.19
N ILE A 188 4.68 -3.39 7.57
CA ILE A 188 5.90 -3.08 6.83
C ILE A 188 6.56 -4.37 6.37
N CYS A 189 7.25 -4.34 5.22
CA CYS A 189 8.20 -5.40 4.87
C CYS A 189 9.44 -5.24 5.75
N ALA A 190 9.88 -6.32 6.40
CA ALA A 190 11.13 -6.33 7.15
C ALA A 190 12.33 -6.64 6.24
#